data_AF-A0A1Y3NSD1-F1
#
_entry.id   AF-A0A1Y3NSD1-F1
#
_cell.length_a   1.000
_cell.length_b   1.000
_cell.length_c   1.000
_cell.angle_alpha   90.00
_cell.angle_beta   90.00
_cell.angle_gamma   90.00
#
_symmetry.space_group_name_H-M   'P 1'
#
loop_
_entity.id
_entity.type
_entity.pdbx_description
1 polymer ?
#
loop_
_entity_poly.entity_id
_entity_poly.type
_entity_poly.pdbx_seq_one_letter_code
_entity_poly.pdbx_strand_id
1 'polypeptide(L)'
;MSSNVPMNMKQVCPRCQGAGFVHINDEVKHDKAKNVKCKNCKNCSTCNATGTVIGKVPCTTCNVKGWIHDSPHPHDTGDSIRCFYCKTCPDCKETGVVDINYKRPESTTSSKSSGGIRSKPSKSSKPSKPSKQMSVSNNEPVPSTPEENHLRGSCPVCSALGFVHESHIPHDKPTGKPCKFCSVCRVCAGAGIIVGKQACTHCSAKGWYHPPNSKYVHNVTPSTMRCFHCKDCPVCGGYGVIDPTKSKESYRNSIISQKTDHSLYSPPSKETINVQLTPPTHKNFQLSSQHYQKLLEKEQEKQQEQLIVQEHLQQRLEQSQAQQLMEQQIAQQQKLQQEQQVKQIQMQQMQQMQQIQQLQQMQQMQQMQMQMQQMSLYQPVMYMPYTYTASPVATPITTPVATPVTPVMPYGYAAQAQTICTSCQGLGFKHKKKSAKPHSQAANVRCENCRDCKTCHGTGYVSL
;
A
#
# COMPACT_ATOMS: atom_id res chain seq x y z
N MET A 1 -33.51 12.99 -24.71
CA MET A 1 -32.05 12.84 -24.91
C MET A 1 -31.57 11.77 -23.95
N SER A 2 -31.29 10.56 -24.45
CA SER A 2 -30.91 9.42 -23.60
C SER A 2 -29.44 9.51 -23.22
N SER A 3 -29.19 9.79 -21.94
CA SER A 3 -27.83 9.84 -21.39
C SER A 3 -27.29 8.41 -21.24
N ASN A 4 -26.39 8.02 -22.15
CA ASN A 4 -25.61 6.80 -22.07
C ASN A 4 -24.67 6.89 -20.87
N VAL A 5 -25.00 6.20 -19.77
CA VAL A 5 -24.08 6.03 -18.64
C VAL A 5 -23.07 4.95 -19.04
N PRO A 6 -21.77 5.25 -19.15
CA PRO A 6 -20.78 4.24 -19.48
C PRO A 6 -20.68 3.24 -18.33
N MET A 7 -21.21 2.02 -18.55
CA MET A 7 -20.99 0.87 -17.67
C MET A 7 -19.49 0.56 -17.65
N ASN A 8 -18.80 1.03 -16.62
CA ASN A 8 -17.36 0.81 -16.45
C ASN A 8 -17.16 -0.64 -15.95
N MET A 9 -17.10 -1.59 -16.88
CA MET A 9 -16.86 -3.00 -16.55
C MET A 9 -15.41 -3.19 -16.15
N LYS A 10 -15.19 -3.54 -14.87
CA LYS A 10 -13.90 -4.00 -14.37
C LYS A 10 -13.61 -5.38 -14.93
N GLN A 11 -12.49 -5.56 -15.62
CA GLN A 11 -12.06 -6.88 -16.09
C GLN A 11 -10.81 -7.31 -15.32
N VAL A 12 -10.68 -8.62 -15.12
CA VAL A 12 -9.44 -9.25 -14.64
C VAL A 12 -8.26 -8.77 -15.49
N CYS A 13 -7.22 -8.27 -14.84
CA CYS A 13 -6.04 -7.74 -15.49
C CYS A 13 -5.37 -8.84 -16.32
N PRO A 14 -5.29 -8.70 -17.66
CA PRO A 14 -4.78 -9.76 -18.52
C PRO A 14 -3.30 -10.06 -18.28
N ARG A 15 -2.56 -9.12 -17.71
CA ARG A 15 -1.11 -9.24 -17.47
C ARG A 15 -0.78 -10.07 -16.23
N CYS A 16 -1.58 -9.96 -15.17
CA CYS A 16 -1.40 -10.71 -13.93
C CYS A 16 -2.48 -11.77 -13.68
N GLN A 17 -3.43 -11.91 -14.62
CA GLN A 17 -4.56 -12.83 -14.53
C GLN A 17 -5.38 -12.70 -13.23
N GLY A 18 -5.47 -11.49 -12.67
CA GLY A 18 -6.22 -11.27 -11.43
C GLY A 18 -5.37 -11.26 -10.17
N ALA A 19 -4.13 -11.74 -10.22
CA ALA A 19 -3.29 -11.86 -9.04
C ALA A 19 -2.80 -10.49 -8.51
N GLY A 20 -2.72 -9.48 -9.37
CA GLY A 20 -2.18 -8.15 -9.00
C GLY A 20 -0.64 -8.07 -9.00
N PHE A 21 0.05 -9.19 -9.19
CA PHE A 21 1.52 -9.28 -9.24
C PHE A 21 1.99 -10.15 -10.41
N VAL A 22 3.22 -9.92 -10.89
CA VAL A 22 3.85 -10.66 -11.98
C VAL A 22 5.35 -10.81 -11.74
N HIS A 23 5.94 -11.88 -12.28
CA HIS A 23 7.39 -11.96 -12.44
C HIS A 23 7.85 -10.99 -13.53
N ILE A 24 8.40 -9.85 -13.12
CA ILE A 24 9.07 -8.95 -14.05
C ILE A 24 10.53 -9.39 -14.11
N ASN A 25 10.84 -10.26 -15.08
CA ASN A 25 12.20 -10.69 -15.39
C ASN A 25 13.00 -9.59 -16.10
N ASP A 26 13.12 -8.42 -15.48
CA ASP A 26 13.99 -7.33 -15.95
C ASP A 26 15.48 -7.65 -15.77
N GLU A 27 15.81 -8.65 -14.94
CA GLU A 27 17.21 -9.04 -14.67
C GLU A 27 17.79 -9.95 -15.76
N VAL A 28 16.94 -10.63 -16.54
CA VAL A 28 17.41 -11.41 -17.69
C VAL A 28 17.71 -10.44 -18.82
N LYS A 29 18.97 -10.02 -18.92
CA LYS A 29 19.46 -9.20 -20.03
C LYS A 29 19.10 -9.88 -21.35
N HIS A 30 18.25 -9.23 -22.15
CA HIS A 30 17.99 -9.68 -23.50
C HIS A 30 19.24 -9.48 -24.35
N ASP A 31 19.63 -10.52 -25.08
CA ASP A 31 20.71 -10.47 -26.08
C ASP A 31 20.31 -9.72 -27.36
N LYS A 32 19.02 -9.35 -27.49
CA LYS A 32 18.45 -8.67 -28.65
C LYS A 32 17.54 -7.52 -28.25
N ALA A 33 17.17 -6.69 -29.24
CA ALA A 33 16.28 -5.55 -29.05
C ALA A 33 14.89 -5.95 -28.50
N LYS A 34 14.18 -4.99 -27.88
CA LYS A 34 12.92 -5.18 -27.12
C LYS A 34 11.75 -5.89 -27.85
N ASN A 35 11.84 -6.07 -29.16
CA ASN A 35 10.83 -6.71 -30.01
C ASN A 35 11.37 -7.90 -30.81
N VAL A 36 12.53 -8.45 -30.43
CA VAL A 36 13.13 -9.61 -31.09
C VAL A 36 13.25 -10.74 -30.08
N LYS A 37 12.82 -11.93 -30.47
CA LYS A 37 12.93 -13.14 -29.65
C LYS A 37 14.39 -13.39 -29.27
N CYS A 38 14.67 -13.26 -27.97
CA CYS A 38 15.94 -13.59 -27.34
C CYS A 38 16.17 -15.10 -27.27
N LYS A 39 17.40 -15.55 -26.99
CA LYS A 39 17.69 -16.99 -26.84
C LYS A 39 16.93 -17.66 -25.68
N ASN A 40 16.63 -16.91 -24.62
CA ASN A 40 15.94 -17.42 -23.43
C ASN A 40 14.40 -17.30 -23.51
N CYS A 41 13.88 -16.76 -24.61
CA CYS A 41 12.46 -16.54 -24.83
C CYS A 41 11.83 -17.84 -25.39
N LYS A 42 10.82 -18.39 -24.73
CA LYS A 42 10.04 -19.53 -25.26
C LYS A 42 8.85 -19.02 -26.08
N ASN A 43 8.43 -19.80 -27.07
CA ASN A 43 7.23 -19.48 -27.85
C ASN A 43 6.02 -19.50 -26.92
N CYS A 44 5.14 -18.51 -27.04
CA CYS A 44 3.89 -18.49 -26.29
C CYS A 44 2.97 -19.59 -26.83
N SER A 45 2.65 -20.58 -25.99
CA SER A 45 1.77 -21.71 -26.32
C SER A 45 0.37 -21.27 -26.72
N THR A 46 -0.16 -20.21 -26.08
CA THR A 46 -1.51 -19.69 -26.36
C THR A 46 -1.68 -19.19 -27.80
N CYS A 47 -0.63 -18.63 -28.40
CA CYS A 47 -0.70 -18.05 -29.75
C CYS A 47 0.26 -18.69 -30.75
N ASN A 48 0.94 -19.79 -30.39
CA ASN A 48 1.96 -20.45 -31.21
C ASN A 48 2.96 -19.46 -31.84
N ALA A 49 3.42 -18.51 -31.03
CA ALA A 49 4.35 -17.44 -31.44
C ALA A 49 3.88 -16.44 -32.50
N THR A 50 2.60 -16.40 -32.83
CA THR A 50 2.05 -15.40 -33.74
C THR A 50 1.79 -14.04 -33.07
N GLY A 51 1.68 -14.01 -31.74
CA GLY A 51 1.24 -12.81 -31.01
C GLY A 51 -0.26 -12.55 -31.09
N THR A 52 -1.03 -13.39 -31.80
CA THR A 52 -2.48 -13.26 -31.92
C THR A 52 -3.17 -14.61 -31.71
N VAL A 53 -4.29 -14.62 -31.00
CA VAL A 53 -5.16 -15.81 -30.94
C VAL A 53 -6.16 -15.78 -32.10
N ILE A 54 -6.70 -16.94 -32.46
CA ILE A 54 -7.60 -17.18 -33.61
C ILE A 54 -8.59 -16.00 -33.76
N GLY A 55 -8.60 -15.36 -34.95
CA GLY A 55 -9.44 -14.18 -35.21
C GLY A 55 -8.75 -12.81 -35.06
N LYS A 56 -7.42 -12.73 -35.16
CA LYS A 56 -6.62 -11.47 -35.06
C LYS A 56 -6.73 -10.77 -33.70
N VAL A 57 -7.19 -11.46 -32.66
CA VAL A 57 -7.25 -10.90 -31.31
C VAL A 57 -5.84 -10.91 -30.71
N PRO A 58 -5.32 -9.78 -30.20
CA PRO A 58 -3.99 -9.72 -29.60
C PRO A 58 -3.86 -10.73 -28.46
N CYS A 59 -2.79 -11.53 -28.46
CA CYS A 59 -2.54 -12.50 -27.40
C CYS A 59 -2.10 -11.79 -26.13
N THR A 60 -2.95 -11.84 -25.11
CA THR A 60 -2.73 -11.21 -23.81
C THR A 60 -1.61 -11.88 -23.02
N THR A 61 -1.46 -13.20 -23.12
CA THR A 61 -0.43 -13.97 -22.41
C THR A 61 0.99 -13.51 -22.73
N CYS A 62 1.27 -13.18 -24.00
CA CYS A 62 2.57 -12.70 -24.44
C CYS A 62 2.60 -11.21 -24.79
N ASN A 63 1.49 -10.49 -24.54
CA ASN A 63 1.30 -9.09 -24.93
C ASN A 63 1.67 -8.82 -26.40
N VAL A 64 1.12 -9.64 -27.31
CA VAL A 64 1.32 -9.56 -28.77
C VAL A 64 2.74 -9.89 -29.26
N LYS A 65 3.66 -10.26 -28.36
CA LYS A 65 5.03 -10.57 -28.76
C LYS A 65 5.17 -11.92 -29.44
N GLY A 66 4.36 -12.91 -29.07
CA GLY A 66 4.50 -14.30 -29.52
C GLY A 66 5.49 -15.12 -28.68
N TRP A 67 6.17 -14.52 -27.70
CA TRP A 67 7.09 -15.25 -26.82
C TRP A 67 6.95 -14.77 -25.38
N ILE A 68 7.24 -15.68 -24.44
CA ILE A 68 7.24 -15.46 -22.99
C ILE A 68 8.58 -15.92 -22.41
N HIS A 69 8.95 -15.33 -21.28
CA HIS A 69 10.04 -15.86 -20.46
C HIS A 69 9.43 -16.78 -19.42
N ASP A 70 9.87 -18.03 -19.38
CA ASP A 70 9.68 -18.81 -18.16
C ASP A 70 10.53 -18.15 -17.09
N SER A 71 9.88 -17.72 -16.02
CA SER A 71 10.65 -17.30 -14.86
C SER A 71 11.48 -18.50 -14.40
N PRO A 72 12.81 -18.35 -14.23
CA PRO A 72 13.65 -19.46 -13.78
C PRO A 72 13.26 -19.95 -12.37
N HIS A 73 12.37 -19.22 -11.70
CA HIS A 73 11.83 -19.57 -10.39
C HIS A 73 10.34 -19.86 -10.53
N PRO A 74 9.93 -21.14 -10.50
CA PRO A 74 8.53 -21.49 -10.33
C PRO A 74 8.02 -20.87 -9.02
N HIS A 75 6.71 -20.60 -8.93
CA HIS A 75 6.16 -20.15 -7.66
C HIS A 75 6.23 -21.31 -6.66
N ASP A 76 6.90 -21.10 -5.53
CA ASP A 76 6.91 -22.06 -4.42
C ASP A 76 5.57 -22.10 -3.65
N THR A 77 4.61 -21.25 -4.04
CA THR A 77 3.28 -21.09 -3.45
C THR A 77 2.21 -21.03 -4.56
N GLY A 78 0.94 -21.31 -4.24
CA GLY A 78 -0.13 -21.29 -5.24
C GLY A 78 -0.26 -19.96 -6.00
N ASP A 79 -0.87 -19.98 -7.18
CA ASP A 79 -0.93 -18.85 -8.14
C ASP A 79 -1.51 -17.54 -7.58
N SER A 80 -2.27 -17.62 -6.49
CA SER A 80 -2.86 -16.48 -5.78
C SER A 80 -1.95 -15.87 -4.71
N ILE A 81 -0.79 -16.46 -4.41
CA ILE A 81 0.15 -16.01 -3.39
C ILE A 81 1.41 -15.44 -4.04
N ARG A 82 1.74 -14.21 -3.65
CA ARG A 82 2.94 -13.50 -4.10
C ARG A 82 4.18 -14.23 -3.57
N CYS A 83 5.00 -14.77 -4.46
CA CYS A 83 6.32 -15.28 -4.08
C CYS A 83 7.34 -14.14 -3.96
N PHE A 84 8.53 -14.43 -3.41
CA PHE A 84 9.57 -13.42 -3.16
C PHE A 84 9.99 -12.62 -4.41
N TYR A 85 9.89 -13.21 -5.60
CA TYR A 85 10.31 -12.61 -6.86
C TYR A 85 9.19 -11.86 -7.61
N CYS A 86 7.95 -11.97 -7.14
CA CYS A 86 6.81 -11.30 -7.74
C CYS A 86 6.82 -9.79 -7.44
N LYS A 87 6.77 -8.98 -8.49
CA LYS A 87 6.62 -7.53 -8.38
C LYS A 87 5.17 -7.13 -8.65
N THR A 88 4.75 -6.00 -8.10
CA THR A 88 3.44 -5.40 -8.37
C THR A 88 3.21 -5.26 -9.87
N CYS A 89 2.06 -5.72 -10.35
CA CYS A 89 1.72 -5.59 -11.76
C CYS A 89 1.58 -4.11 -12.11
N PRO A 90 2.35 -3.57 -13.09
CA PRO A 90 2.35 -2.15 -13.38
C PRO A 90 1.02 -1.66 -14.00
N ASP A 91 0.24 -2.57 -14.58
CA ASP A 91 -1.00 -2.23 -15.31
C ASP A 91 -2.18 -2.07 -14.33
N CYS A 92 -2.32 -2.96 -13.36
CA CYS A 92 -3.41 -2.93 -12.39
C CYS A 92 -3.01 -2.39 -11.01
N LYS A 93 -1.71 -2.22 -10.73
CA LYS A 93 -1.21 -1.73 -9.43
C LYS A 93 -1.80 -2.52 -8.25
N GLU A 94 -1.56 -3.84 -8.25
CA GLU A 94 -2.03 -4.78 -7.21
C GLU A 94 -3.51 -5.11 -7.16
N THR A 95 -4.38 -4.36 -7.84
CA THR A 95 -5.84 -4.63 -7.76
C THR A 95 -6.25 -5.93 -8.43
N GLY A 96 -5.42 -6.45 -9.33
CA GLY A 96 -5.78 -7.61 -10.15
C GLY A 96 -6.82 -7.30 -11.22
N VAL A 97 -7.37 -6.09 -11.26
CA VAL A 97 -8.41 -5.67 -12.20
C VAL A 97 -8.01 -4.39 -12.91
N VAL A 98 -8.32 -4.29 -14.20
CA VAL A 98 -8.14 -3.07 -14.99
C VAL A 98 -9.50 -2.59 -15.47
N ASP A 99 -9.72 -1.29 -15.43
CA ASP A 99 -10.88 -0.67 -16.05
C ASP A 99 -10.66 -0.69 -17.56
N ILE A 100 -11.41 -1.51 -18.28
CA ILE A 100 -11.30 -1.55 -19.73
C ILE A 100 -12.18 -0.48 -20.33
N ASN A 101 -11.60 0.71 -20.48
CA ASN A 101 -12.06 1.64 -21.49
C ASN A 101 -11.52 1.18 -22.85
N TYR A 102 -12.23 0.26 -23.53
CA TYR A 102 -11.95 -0.10 -24.92
C TYR A 102 -12.22 1.13 -25.81
N LYS A 103 -11.22 2.01 -25.97
CA LYS A 103 -11.15 2.85 -27.18
C LYS A 103 -10.70 1.93 -28.31
N ARG A 104 -11.68 1.47 -29.10
CA ARG A 104 -11.46 0.76 -30.36
C ARG A 104 -10.44 1.56 -31.19
N PRO A 105 -9.28 0.98 -31.56
CA PRO A 105 -8.34 1.70 -32.42
C PRO A 105 -8.99 1.87 -33.80
N GLU A 106 -9.27 3.11 -34.19
CA GLU A 106 -9.63 3.43 -35.57
C GLU A 106 -8.45 3.07 -36.47
N SER A 107 -8.70 2.11 -37.36
CA SER A 107 -7.76 1.66 -38.39
C SER A 107 -7.43 2.82 -39.33
N THR A 108 -6.24 3.38 -39.20
CA THR A 108 -5.69 4.36 -40.14
C THR A 108 -5.15 3.62 -41.36
N THR A 109 -5.95 3.55 -42.42
CA THR A 109 -5.53 3.15 -43.77
C THR A 109 -4.72 4.29 -44.38
N SER A 110 -3.39 4.14 -44.48
CA SER A 110 -2.52 5.08 -45.20
C SER A 110 -2.33 4.60 -46.63
N SER A 111 -3.05 5.21 -47.56
CA SER A 111 -2.80 5.11 -48.99
C SER A 111 -1.55 5.90 -49.37
N LYS A 112 -0.66 5.26 -50.14
CA LYS A 112 0.48 5.86 -50.82
C LYS A 112 0.04 6.97 -51.78
N SER A 113 0.73 8.10 -51.77
CA SER A 113 0.94 8.93 -52.95
C SER A 113 2.28 9.67 -52.87
N SER A 114 2.76 10.04 -54.04
CA SER A 114 4.15 10.14 -54.49
C SER A 114 4.67 11.57 -54.61
N GLY A 115 6.00 11.73 -54.51
CA GLY A 115 6.77 12.70 -55.31
C GLY A 115 7.21 14.00 -54.61
N GLY A 116 8.49 14.36 -54.77
CA GLY A 116 8.97 15.73 -54.58
C GLY A 116 10.35 15.87 -53.93
N ILE A 117 11.34 16.31 -54.70
CA ILE A 117 12.77 16.43 -54.40
C ILE A 117 13.14 17.88 -53.99
N ARG A 118 14.14 18.04 -53.09
CA ARG A 118 14.97 19.26 -52.78
C ARG A 118 14.23 20.42 -52.07
N SER A 119 14.75 21.15 -51.05
CA SER A 119 16.12 21.54 -50.65
C SER A 119 16.20 21.85 -49.14
N LYS A 120 17.41 21.75 -48.55
CA LYS A 120 17.86 22.33 -47.25
C LYS A 120 18.47 23.74 -47.50
N PRO A 121 18.95 24.53 -46.49
CA PRO A 121 18.78 24.49 -45.02
C PRO A 121 18.49 25.89 -44.37
N SER A 122 17.89 25.92 -43.17
CA SER A 122 18.12 27.03 -42.21
C SER A 122 18.03 26.57 -40.76
N LYS A 123 18.98 27.08 -39.96
CA LYS A 123 19.11 26.98 -38.50
C LYS A 123 17.93 27.62 -37.78
N SER A 124 17.43 26.99 -36.70
CA SER A 124 17.30 27.58 -35.35
C SER A 124 16.37 26.78 -34.42
N SER A 125 16.66 26.89 -33.12
CA SER A 125 15.75 26.76 -31.97
C SER A 125 15.14 25.40 -31.59
N LYS A 126 15.68 24.84 -30.50
CA LYS A 126 15.10 23.83 -29.61
C LYS A 126 13.77 24.30 -29.01
N PRO A 127 12.71 23.47 -28.97
CA PRO A 127 11.62 23.63 -28.02
C PRO A 127 11.73 22.65 -26.85
N SER A 128 11.46 23.21 -25.68
CA SER A 128 11.44 22.63 -24.36
C SER A 128 10.31 21.59 -24.19
N LYS A 129 10.61 20.53 -23.42
CA LYS A 129 9.66 19.50 -22.98
C LYS A 129 8.54 20.10 -22.10
N PRO A 130 7.27 19.75 -22.30
CA PRO A 130 6.24 19.94 -21.29
C PRO A 130 6.31 18.79 -20.26
N SER A 131 6.52 19.17 -19.00
CA SER A 131 6.50 18.28 -17.84
C SER A 131 5.05 17.92 -17.49
N LYS A 132 4.69 16.64 -17.59
CA LYS A 132 3.40 16.12 -17.10
C LYS A 132 3.45 16.02 -15.58
N GLN A 133 2.78 16.95 -14.89
CA GLN A 133 2.40 16.78 -13.49
C GLN A 133 1.41 15.61 -13.38
N MET A 134 1.71 14.67 -12.49
CA MET A 134 0.78 13.63 -12.09
C MET A 134 -0.18 14.21 -11.06
N SER A 135 -1.47 14.18 -11.38
CA SER A 135 -2.57 14.42 -10.45
C SER A 135 -2.59 13.32 -9.39
N VAL A 136 -2.37 13.71 -8.13
CA VAL A 136 -2.59 12.90 -6.94
C VAL A 136 -4.08 13.02 -6.60
N SER A 137 -4.83 11.93 -6.74
CA SER A 137 -6.21 11.84 -6.24
C SER A 137 -6.19 11.86 -4.71
N ASN A 138 -6.77 12.91 -4.13
CA ASN A 138 -7.12 12.97 -2.71
C ASN A 138 -8.26 11.98 -2.46
N ASN A 139 -7.99 10.90 -1.73
CA ASN A 139 -9.03 10.18 -1.00
C ASN A 139 -9.16 10.85 0.37
N GLU A 140 -10.34 11.37 0.66
CA GLU A 140 -10.71 11.85 1.99
C GLU A 140 -10.57 10.73 3.03
N PRO A 141 -9.94 10.98 4.18
CA PRO A 141 -9.87 10.01 5.25
C PRO A 141 -11.21 9.95 6.00
N VAL A 142 -11.78 8.74 6.09
CA VAL A 142 -12.88 8.41 6.99
C VAL A 142 -12.44 8.64 8.43
N PRO A 143 -13.22 9.34 9.27
CA PRO A 143 -12.85 9.61 10.66
C PRO A 143 -12.87 8.30 11.47
N SER A 144 -11.67 7.80 11.80
CA SER A 144 -11.48 6.71 12.76
C SER A 144 -11.67 7.22 14.18
N THR A 145 -12.35 6.44 15.01
CA THR A 145 -12.67 6.74 16.40
C THR A 145 -11.40 6.96 17.27
N PRO A 146 -11.47 7.78 18.34
CA PRO A 146 -10.27 8.28 19.03
C PRO A 146 -9.49 7.24 19.86
N GLU A 147 -10.08 6.10 20.23
CA GLU A 147 -9.43 5.14 21.13
C GLU A 147 -8.43 4.17 20.46
N GLU A 148 -8.44 4.03 19.13
CA GLU A 148 -7.57 3.07 18.43
C GLU A 148 -6.22 3.68 17.97
N ASN A 149 -6.02 4.98 18.18
CA ASN A 149 -4.83 5.69 17.68
C ASN A 149 -3.58 5.60 18.57
N HIS A 150 -3.66 4.97 19.74
CA HIS A 150 -2.55 4.96 20.72
C HIS A 150 -1.39 3.98 20.41
N LEU A 151 -1.48 3.15 19.37
CA LEU A 151 -0.45 2.13 19.05
C LEU A 151 0.16 2.27 17.66
N ARG A 152 -0.07 3.40 16.97
CA ARG A 152 0.57 3.69 15.68
C ARG A 152 1.90 4.39 15.94
N GLY A 153 2.96 3.60 16.05
CA GLY A 153 4.32 4.07 16.33
C GLY A 153 5.26 3.94 15.14
N SER A 154 6.31 4.76 15.12
CA SER A 154 7.47 4.53 14.26
C SER A 154 8.06 3.14 14.54
N CYS A 155 8.41 2.39 13.50
CA CYS A 155 9.04 1.09 13.65
C CYS A 155 10.40 1.27 14.37
N PRO A 156 10.59 0.66 15.56
CA PRO A 156 11.81 0.86 16.35
C PRO A 156 13.03 0.18 15.72
N VAL A 157 12.81 -0.84 14.89
CA VAL A 157 13.88 -1.62 14.25
C VAL A 157 14.55 -0.86 13.10
N CYS A 158 13.77 -0.11 12.31
CA CYS A 158 14.29 0.70 11.21
C CYS A 158 14.24 2.21 11.46
N SER A 159 13.88 2.63 12.67
CA SER A 159 13.75 4.04 13.06
C SER A 159 12.92 4.86 12.05
N ALA A 160 11.77 4.34 11.66
CA ALA A 160 10.86 4.92 10.65
C ALA A 160 11.36 4.98 9.20
N LEU A 161 12.52 4.40 8.87
CA LEU A 161 13.04 4.46 7.50
C LEU A 161 12.40 3.42 6.57
N GLY A 162 11.87 2.33 7.12
CA GLY A 162 11.32 1.22 6.33
C GLY A 162 12.38 0.22 5.83
N PHE A 163 13.67 0.51 5.99
CA PHE A 163 14.76 -0.37 5.59
C PHE A 163 15.82 -0.50 6.69
N VAL A 164 16.51 -1.64 6.71
CA VAL A 164 17.58 -1.97 7.66
C VAL A 164 18.85 -2.33 6.90
N HIS A 165 19.99 -2.12 7.54
CA HIS A 165 21.29 -2.41 6.96
C HIS A 165 21.98 -3.50 7.74
N GLU A 166 22.12 -4.67 7.12
CA GLU A 166 22.67 -5.87 7.77
C GLU A 166 24.16 -6.08 7.43
N SER A 167 24.69 -5.36 6.43
CA SER A 167 26.08 -5.53 5.99
C SER A 167 27.06 -4.63 6.75
N HIS A 168 28.30 -5.08 6.89
CA HIS A 168 29.39 -4.26 7.46
C HIS A 168 29.87 -3.16 6.50
N ILE A 169 29.40 -3.16 5.26
CA ILE A 169 29.78 -2.18 4.23
C ILE A 169 29.10 -0.85 4.56
N PRO A 170 29.81 0.28 4.65
CA PRO A 170 29.19 1.57 4.94
C PRO A 170 28.17 1.98 3.88
N HIS A 171 27.19 2.81 4.25
CA HIS A 171 26.21 3.33 3.31
C HIS A 171 26.87 4.17 2.20
N ASP A 172 26.49 3.91 0.95
CA ASP A 172 26.88 4.70 -0.23
C ASP A 172 25.98 5.93 -0.44
N LYS A 173 24.85 6.00 0.28
CA LYS A 173 23.81 7.04 0.15
C LYS A 173 23.61 7.79 1.48
N PRO A 174 23.12 9.05 1.41
CA PRO A 174 22.81 9.82 2.61
C PRO A 174 21.68 9.19 3.44
N THR A 175 21.66 9.53 4.73
CA THR A 175 20.63 9.09 5.70
C THR A 175 19.22 9.30 5.13
N GLY A 176 18.37 8.28 5.25
CA GLY A 176 16.98 8.34 4.77
C GLY A 176 16.74 7.74 3.38
N LYS A 177 17.78 7.31 2.65
CA LYS A 177 17.62 6.54 1.40
C LYS A 177 18.26 5.15 1.52
N PRO A 178 17.61 4.09 0.99
CA PRO A 178 18.18 2.75 1.05
C PRO A 178 19.39 2.64 0.11
N CYS A 179 20.52 2.17 0.65
CA CYS A 179 21.70 1.79 -0.14
C CYS A 179 21.46 0.46 -0.88
N LYS A 180 22.39 0.04 -1.74
CA LYS A 180 22.30 -1.25 -2.46
C LYS A 180 22.25 -2.46 -1.51
N PHE A 181 22.76 -2.31 -0.28
CA PHE A 181 22.81 -3.36 0.75
C PHE A 181 21.74 -3.20 1.84
N CYS A 182 20.88 -2.17 1.75
CA CYS A 182 19.74 -2.06 2.65
C CYS A 182 18.66 -3.07 2.22
N SER A 183 18.16 -3.87 3.16
CA SER A 183 16.99 -4.71 2.96
C SER A 183 15.73 -4.03 3.50
N VAL A 184 14.57 -4.40 2.96
CA VAL A 184 13.28 -3.93 3.49
C VAL A 184 13.13 -4.43 4.92
N CYS A 185 12.73 -3.55 5.84
CA CYS A 185 12.56 -3.91 7.24
C CYS A 185 11.43 -4.94 7.37
N ARG A 186 11.77 -6.16 7.81
CA ARG A 186 10.83 -7.28 7.95
C ARG A 186 9.67 -7.00 8.91
N VAL A 187 9.87 -6.10 9.87
CA VAL A 187 8.88 -5.78 10.92
C VAL A 187 7.74 -4.91 10.42
N CYS A 188 8.05 -3.91 9.60
CA CYS A 188 7.08 -2.95 9.06
C CYS A 188 6.85 -3.11 7.54
N ALA A 189 7.46 -4.12 6.92
CA ALA A 189 7.39 -4.40 5.50
C ALA A 189 7.68 -3.17 4.60
N GLY A 190 8.61 -2.30 5.01
CA GLY A 190 8.95 -1.11 4.25
C GLY A 190 8.21 0.16 4.64
N ALA A 191 7.14 0.06 5.45
CA ALA A 191 6.30 1.21 5.77
C ALA A 191 6.96 2.21 6.74
N GLY A 192 7.95 1.77 7.53
CA GLY A 192 8.54 2.58 8.60
C GLY A 192 7.63 2.75 9.83
N ILE A 193 6.40 2.26 9.79
CA ILE A 193 5.43 2.35 10.88
C ILE A 193 4.95 0.96 11.28
N ILE A 194 4.63 0.79 12.56
CA ILE A 194 3.97 -0.40 13.08
C ILE A 194 2.67 0.00 13.78
N VAL A 195 1.64 -0.83 13.63
CA VAL A 195 0.34 -0.67 14.29
C VAL A 195 0.15 -1.87 15.20
N GLY A 196 -0.20 -1.62 16.47
CA GLY A 196 -0.52 -2.69 17.42
C GLY A 196 0.66 -3.54 17.88
N LYS A 197 1.91 -3.14 17.59
CA LYS A 197 3.13 -3.84 18.05
C LYS A 197 3.98 -2.91 18.91
N GLN A 198 4.60 -3.46 19.94
CA GLN A 198 5.48 -2.73 20.85
C GLN A 198 6.94 -3.19 20.67
N ALA A 199 7.88 -2.29 20.92
CA ALA A 199 9.30 -2.62 20.97
C ALA A 199 9.56 -3.71 22.01
N CYS A 200 10.29 -4.77 21.64
CA CYS A 200 10.67 -5.79 22.60
C CYS A 200 11.69 -5.20 23.58
N THR A 201 11.29 -5.06 24.85
CA THR A 201 12.13 -4.49 25.92
C THR A 201 13.34 -5.38 26.22
N HIS A 202 13.18 -6.71 26.12
CA HIS A 202 14.24 -7.68 26.42
C HIS A 202 15.46 -7.58 25.49
N CYS A 203 15.27 -7.16 24.23
CA CYS A 203 16.36 -6.96 23.28
C CYS A 203 16.49 -5.50 22.82
N SER A 204 15.80 -4.58 23.49
CA SER A 204 15.73 -3.15 23.11
C SER A 204 15.44 -2.94 21.62
N ALA A 205 14.45 -3.67 21.11
CA ALA A 205 14.05 -3.73 19.70
C ALA A 205 15.09 -4.21 18.67
N LYS A 206 16.22 -4.76 19.11
CA LYS A 206 17.21 -5.31 18.17
C LYS A 206 16.78 -6.64 17.58
N GLY A 207 16.00 -7.42 18.31
CA GLY A 207 15.62 -8.78 17.92
C GLY A 207 16.63 -9.86 18.32
N TRP A 208 17.85 -9.47 18.72
CA TRP A 208 18.88 -10.37 19.21
C TRP A 208 19.51 -9.85 20.50
N TYR A 209 20.19 -10.74 21.23
CA TYR A 209 20.87 -10.41 22.48
C TYR A 209 22.10 -11.31 22.69
N HIS A 210 22.98 -10.89 23.60
CA HIS A 210 24.00 -11.77 24.16
C HIS A 210 23.44 -12.38 25.44
N PRO A 211 23.56 -13.71 25.65
CA PRO A 211 23.28 -14.31 26.94
C PRO A 211 24.10 -13.58 28.04
N PRO A 212 23.55 -13.37 29.25
CA PRO A 212 24.28 -12.73 30.35
C PRO A 212 25.64 -13.37 30.65
N ASN A 213 25.76 -14.67 30.40
CA ASN A 213 26.98 -15.46 30.62
C ASN A 213 27.90 -15.54 29.38
N SER A 214 27.63 -14.76 28.33
CA SER A 214 28.49 -14.71 27.15
C SER A 214 29.79 -13.99 27.48
N LYS A 215 30.94 -14.67 27.27
CA LYS A 215 32.27 -14.05 27.36
C LYS A 215 32.51 -12.97 26.30
N TYR A 216 31.66 -12.91 25.27
CA TYR A 216 31.79 -11.98 24.15
C TYR A 216 30.96 -10.71 24.39
N VAL A 217 31.64 -9.56 24.34
CA VAL A 217 31.00 -8.23 24.34
C VAL A 217 30.56 -7.88 22.91
N HIS A 218 29.46 -7.14 22.78
CA HIS A 218 28.97 -6.72 21.48
C HIS A 218 29.83 -5.59 20.89
N ASN A 219 30.90 -5.96 20.18
CA ASN A 219 31.88 -5.01 19.63
C ASN A 219 31.63 -4.66 18.14
N VAL A 220 30.42 -4.85 17.63
CA VAL A 220 30.09 -4.50 16.24
C VAL A 220 29.57 -3.07 16.19
N THR A 221 30.14 -2.25 15.31
CA THR A 221 29.69 -0.88 15.04
C THR A 221 29.10 -0.82 13.62
N PRO A 222 27.87 -0.32 13.44
CA PRO A 222 26.96 0.21 14.45
C PRO A 222 26.39 -0.88 15.37
N SER A 223 26.03 -0.51 16.61
CA SER A 223 25.47 -1.41 17.63
C SER A 223 24.11 -2.04 17.28
N THR A 224 23.59 -1.69 16.10
CA THR A 224 22.39 -2.22 15.45
C THR A 224 22.69 -3.39 14.51
N MET A 225 23.94 -3.82 14.36
CA MET A 225 24.29 -5.02 13.59
C MET A 225 24.35 -6.26 14.47
N ARG A 226 23.98 -7.42 13.94
CA ARG A 226 24.12 -8.71 14.62
C ARG A 226 25.59 -9.17 14.55
N CYS A 227 26.18 -9.54 15.68
CA CYS A 227 27.50 -10.21 15.68
C CYS A 227 27.33 -11.73 15.58
N PHE A 228 28.43 -12.45 15.35
CA PHE A 228 28.41 -13.92 15.25
C PHE A 228 27.90 -14.62 16.52
N HIS A 229 28.05 -14.00 17.70
CA HIS A 229 27.62 -14.56 18.98
C HIS A 229 26.23 -14.10 19.43
N CYS A 230 25.56 -13.25 18.65
CA CYS A 230 24.20 -12.82 18.94
C CYS A 230 23.20 -13.96 18.69
N LYS A 231 22.42 -14.31 19.72
CA LYS A 231 21.28 -15.22 19.59
C LYS A 231 19.99 -14.43 19.39
N ASP A 232 19.03 -15.03 18.71
CA ASP A 232 17.70 -14.45 18.55
C ASP A 232 17.04 -14.30 19.92
N CYS A 233 16.34 -13.19 20.12
CA CYS A 233 15.66 -12.92 21.39
C CYS A 233 14.49 -13.89 21.55
N PRO A 234 14.43 -14.66 22.65
CA PRO A 234 13.39 -15.69 22.83
C PRO A 234 11.99 -15.09 22.99
N VAL A 235 11.90 -13.84 23.47
CA VAL A 235 10.63 -13.16 23.71
C VAL A 235 9.97 -12.71 22.41
N CYS A 236 10.75 -12.23 21.44
CA CYS A 236 10.23 -11.74 20.17
C CYS A 236 10.63 -12.60 18.97
N GLY A 237 11.25 -13.76 19.18
CA GLY A 237 11.66 -14.69 18.12
C GLY A 237 12.55 -14.08 17.03
N GLY A 238 13.42 -13.13 17.37
CA GLY A 238 14.29 -12.46 16.39
C GLY A 238 13.73 -11.16 15.80
N TYR A 239 12.44 -10.82 16.02
CA TYR A 239 11.80 -9.71 15.30
C TYR A 239 12.03 -8.32 15.91
N GLY A 240 12.45 -8.23 17.17
CA GLY A 240 12.63 -6.95 17.88
C GLY A 240 11.32 -6.25 18.27
N VAL A 241 10.17 -6.81 17.92
CA VAL A 241 8.85 -6.32 18.34
C VAL A 241 8.00 -7.46 18.87
N ILE A 242 7.12 -7.13 19.81
CA ILE A 242 6.12 -8.04 20.35
C ILE A 242 4.73 -7.50 20.02
N ASP A 243 3.83 -8.42 19.70
CA ASP A 243 2.41 -8.12 19.59
C ASP A 243 1.80 -8.29 20.99
N PRO A 244 1.36 -7.22 21.67
CA PRO A 244 0.80 -7.30 23.02
C PRO A 244 -0.42 -8.22 23.09
N THR A 245 -1.13 -8.38 21.96
CA THR A 245 -2.32 -9.24 21.90
C THR A 245 -1.95 -10.73 21.87
N LYS A 246 -0.80 -11.08 21.27
CA LYS A 246 -0.32 -12.47 21.15
C LYS A 246 0.67 -12.88 22.25
N SER A 247 1.25 -11.92 22.97
CA SER A 247 2.35 -12.17 23.91
C SER A 247 1.95 -12.99 25.13
N LYS A 248 0.68 -12.94 25.58
CA LYS A 248 0.21 -13.74 26.74
C LYS A 248 0.34 -15.25 26.49
N GLU A 249 0.12 -15.69 25.25
CA GLU A 249 0.14 -17.10 24.88
C GLU A 249 1.56 -17.56 24.50
N SER A 250 2.31 -16.72 23.78
CA SER A 250 3.69 -17.01 23.41
C SER A 250 4.66 -17.01 24.61
N TYR A 251 4.41 -16.20 25.66
CA TYR A 251 5.23 -16.19 26.87
C TYR A 251 5.13 -17.53 27.62
N ARG A 252 3.91 -18.09 27.76
CA ARG A 252 3.69 -19.41 28.35
C ARG A 252 4.42 -20.51 27.58
N ASN A 253 4.34 -20.50 26.26
CA ASN A 253 4.97 -21.53 25.43
C ASN A 253 6.51 -21.44 25.41
N SER A 254 7.10 -20.24 25.50
CA SER A 254 8.57 -20.09 25.53
C SER A 254 9.20 -20.61 26.83
N ILE A 255 8.49 -20.49 27.97
CA ILE A 255 8.96 -21.03 29.26
C ILE A 255 8.90 -22.56 29.26
N ILE A 256 7.90 -23.14 28.61
CA ILE A 256 7.73 -24.60 28.52
C ILE A 256 8.81 -25.20 27.60
N SER A 257 9.09 -24.58 26.45
CA SER A 257 10.09 -25.08 25.50
C SER A 257 11.52 -25.07 26.06
N GLN A 258 11.86 -24.14 26.97
CA GLN A 258 13.19 -24.14 27.61
C GLN A 258 13.37 -25.24 28.65
N LYS A 259 12.29 -25.85 29.17
CA LYS A 259 12.37 -26.96 30.13
C LYS A 259 12.50 -28.33 29.45
N THR A 260 12.14 -28.45 28.18
CA THR A 260 12.12 -29.74 27.46
C THR A 260 13.44 -30.09 26.74
N ASP A 261 14.32 -29.12 26.48
CA ASP A 261 15.54 -29.36 25.69
C ASP A 261 16.76 -29.89 26.48
N HIS A 262 16.59 -30.25 27.76
CA HIS A 262 17.64 -30.88 28.57
C HIS A 262 17.39 -32.35 28.93
N SER A 263 16.36 -32.97 28.37
CA SER A 263 16.11 -34.39 28.58
C SER A 263 15.68 -34.98 27.25
N LEU A 264 16.61 -35.57 26.51
CA LEU A 264 16.42 -36.82 25.75
C LEU A 264 17.73 -37.20 25.03
N TYR A 265 18.06 -38.49 25.15
CA TYR A 265 19.06 -39.29 24.42
C TYR A 265 20.50 -39.36 24.96
N SER A 266 20.68 -40.23 25.95
CA SER A 266 21.76 -41.21 25.95
C SER A 266 21.14 -42.62 25.96
N PRO A 267 21.52 -43.53 25.04
CA PRO A 267 20.97 -44.88 25.00
C PRO A 267 21.54 -45.72 26.15
N PRO A 268 20.73 -46.55 26.83
CA PRO A 268 21.25 -47.48 27.82
C PRO A 268 21.96 -48.63 27.11
N SER A 269 23.23 -48.84 27.46
CA SER A 269 23.99 -50.02 27.10
C SER A 269 23.33 -51.28 27.68
N LYS A 270 23.22 -52.31 26.85
CA LYS A 270 22.76 -53.65 27.21
C LYS A 270 23.70 -54.26 28.26
N GLU A 271 23.26 -54.27 29.51
CA GLU A 271 23.79 -55.19 30.52
C GLU A 271 22.73 -56.25 30.83
N THR A 272 23.10 -57.50 30.52
CA THR A 272 22.41 -58.73 30.88
C THR A 272 22.32 -58.86 32.40
N ILE A 273 21.16 -58.54 32.96
CA ILE A 273 20.83 -58.79 34.36
C ILE A 273 20.22 -60.20 34.47
N ASN A 274 20.98 -61.10 35.06
CA ASN A 274 20.53 -62.42 35.50
C ASN A 274 19.59 -62.23 36.71
N VAL A 275 18.27 -62.36 36.50
CA VAL A 275 17.30 -62.30 37.60
C VAL A 275 17.20 -63.68 38.24
N GLN A 276 17.82 -63.81 39.41
CA GLN A 276 17.71 -64.98 40.26
C GLN A 276 16.39 -64.89 41.05
N LEU A 277 15.47 -65.81 40.72
CA LEU A 277 14.17 -65.99 41.36
C LEU A 277 14.37 -66.32 42.84
N THR A 278 14.08 -65.36 43.72
CA THR A 278 13.84 -65.60 45.14
C THR A 278 12.34 -65.46 45.44
N PRO A 279 11.78 -66.24 46.38
CA PRO A 279 10.34 -66.33 46.56
C PRO A 279 9.77 -65.04 47.16
N PRO A 280 8.58 -64.58 46.71
CA PRO A 280 8.01 -63.32 47.16
C PRO A 280 7.57 -63.41 48.62
N THR A 281 8.16 -62.59 49.47
CA THR A 281 7.69 -62.37 50.84
C THR A 281 6.46 -61.44 50.82
N HIS A 282 5.46 -61.80 51.63
CA HIS A 282 4.07 -61.30 51.63
C HIS A 282 3.86 -59.76 51.77
N LYS A 283 4.92 -58.98 52.00
CA LYS A 283 4.84 -57.52 52.20
C LYS A 283 4.91 -56.70 50.89
N ASN A 284 5.42 -57.28 49.79
CA ASN A 284 5.51 -56.57 48.50
C ASN A 284 4.19 -56.54 47.69
N PHE A 285 3.22 -57.40 48.03
CA PHE A 285 1.94 -57.47 47.32
C PHE A 285 0.98 -56.32 47.68
N GLN A 286 1.08 -55.75 48.89
CA GLN A 286 0.21 -54.65 49.32
C GLN A 286 0.55 -53.30 48.66
N LEU A 287 1.84 -53.02 48.38
CA LEU A 287 2.26 -51.80 47.67
C LEU A 287 1.80 -51.79 46.21
N SER A 288 1.71 -52.96 45.58
CA SER A 288 1.22 -53.11 44.21
C SER A 288 -0.26 -52.75 44.06
N SER A 289 -1.08 -53.04 45.07
CA SER A 289 -2.53 -52.76 45.03
C SER A 289 -2.82 -51.25 45.08
N GLN A 290 -2.13 -50.51 45.95
CA GLN A 290 -2.31 -49.04 46.05
C GLN A 290 -1.86 -48.30 44.79
N HIS A 291 -0.82 -48.77 44.11
CA HIS A 291 -0.37 -48.18 42.86
C HIS A 291 -1.39 -48.38 41.72
N TYR A 292 -2.03 -49.55 41.67
CA TYR A 292 -3.06 -49.85 40.68
C TYR A 292 -4.30 -48.97 40.87
N GLN A 293 -4.72 -48.75 42.13
CA GLN A 293 -5.84 -47.86 42.45
C GLN A 293 -5.60 -46.42 41.94
N LYS A 294 -4.38 -45.88 42.13
CA LYS A 294 -4.01 -44.53 41.64
C LYS A 294 -3.99 -44.42 40.12
N LEU A 295 -3.63 -45.48 39.41
CA LEU A 295 -3.66 -45.49 37.94
C LEU A 295 -5.09 -45.43 37.42
N LEU A 296 -6.00 -46.18 38.05
CA LEU A 296 -7.44 -46.14 37.73
C LEU A 296 -8.04 -44.75 37.99
N GLU A 297 -7.74 -44.13 39.13
CA GLU A 297 -8.20 -42.76 39.43
C GLU A 297 -7.68 -41.76 38.38
N LYS A 298 -6.39 -41.83 38.02
CA LYS A 298 -5.80 -40.96 37.00
C LYS A 298 -6.39 -41.19 35.60
N GLU A 299 -6.77 -42.42 35.28
CA GLU A 299 -7.43 -42.74 34.01
C GLU A 299 -8.86 -42.21 33.99
N GLN A 300 -9.57 -42.29 35.12
CA GLN A 300 -10.90 -41.71 35.29
C GLN A 300 -10.87 -40.17 35.18
N GLU A 301 -9.88 -39.52 35.80
CA GLU A 301 -9.66 -38.07 35.67
C GLU A 301 -9.42 -37.68 34.20
N LYS A 302 -8.60 -38.44 33.46
CA LYS A 302 -8.37 -38.18 32.02
C LYS A 302 -9.64 -38.31 31.19
N GLN A 303 -10.50 -39.29 31.48
CA GLN A 303 -11.78 -39.43 30.78
C GLN A 303 -12.71 -38.25 31.10
N GLN A 304 -12.72 -37.79 32.34
CA GLN A 304 -13.50 -36.61 32.74
C GLN A 304 -12.99 -35.33 32.08
N GLU A 305 -11.67 -35.13 32.01
CA GLU A 305 -11.06 -34.00 31.29
C GLU A 305 -11.41 -34.01 29.80
N GLN A 306 -11.41 -35.19 29.16
CA GLN A 306 -11.80 -35.31 27.75
C GLN A 306 -13.26 -34.90 27.51
N LEU A 307 -14.17 -35.27 28.40
CA LEU A 307 -15.58 -34.86 28.32
C LEU A 307 -15.74 -33.33 28.45
N ILE A 308 -15.04 -32.70 29.39
CA ILE A 308 -15.08 -31.23 29.56
C ILE A 308 -14.53 -30.52 28.31
N VAL A 309 -13.45 -31.03 27.74
CA VAL A 309 -12.88 -30.47 26.49
C VAL A 309 -13.85 -30.61 25.33
N GLN A 310 -14.54 -31.75 25.23
CA GLN A 310 -15.55 -31.98 24.20
C GLN A 310 -16.74 -31.02 24.35
N GLU A 311 -17.25 -30.83 25.56
CA GLU A 311 -18.36 -29.90 25.86
C GLU A 311 -17.97 -28.46 25.52
N HIS A 312 -16.76 -28.02 25.89
CA HIS A 312 -16.27 -26.68 25.55
C HIS A 312 -16.07 -26.48 24.04
N LEU A 313 -15.69 -27.53 23.30
CA LEU A 313 -15.62 -27.48 21.84
C LEU A 313 -17.02 -27.30 21.23
N GLN A 314 -18.00 -28.04 21.74
CA GLN A 314 -19.39 -27.94 21.30
C GLN A 314 -19.98 -26.56 21.59
N GLN A 315 -19.74 -26.02 22.78
CA GLN A 315 -20.17 -24.66 23.14
C GLN A 315 -19.55 -23.59 22.23
N ARG A 316 -18.28 -23.72 21.84
CA ARG A 316 -17.65 -22.81 20.87
C ARG A 316 -18.28 -22.91 19.48
N LEU A 317 -18.67 -24.11 19.05
CA LEU A 317 -19.34 -24.30 17.77
C LEU A 317 -20.71 -23.63 17.76
N GLU A 318 -21.49 -23.78 18.83
CA GLU A 318 -22.80 -23.15 19.00
C GLU A 318 -22.68 -21.61 19.03
N GLN A 319 -21.70 -21.07 19.77
CA GLN A 319 -21.42 -19.63 19.78
C GLN A 319 -21.03 -19.10 18.39
N SER A 320 -20.22 -19.86 17.64
CA SER A 320 -19.84 -19.49 16.28
C SER A 320 -21.05 -19.49 15.33
N GLN A 321 -21.95 -20.46 15.46
CA GLN A 321 -23.18 -20.50 14.65
C GLN A 321 -24.13 -19.34 15.00
N ALA A 322 -24.29 -19.04 16.29
CA ALA A 322 -25.09 -17.90 16.73
C ALA A 322 -24.54 -16.56 16.22
N GLN A 323 -23.20 -16.40 16.23
CA GLN A 323 -22.55 -15.21 15.70
C GLN A 323 -22.77 -15.05 14.19
N GLN A 324 -22.66 -16.14 13.42
CA GLN A 324 -22.94 -16.12 11.97
C GLN A 324 -24.39 -15.75 11.66
N LEU A 325 -25.35 -16.29 12.42
CA LEU A 325 -26.77 -15.96 12.26
C LEU A 325 -27.04 -14.48 12.57
N MET A 326 -26.43 -13.96 13.63
CA MET A 326 -26.54 -12.54 14.00
C MET A 326 -25.95 -11.62 12.92
N GLU A 327 -24.78 -11.96 12.37
CA GLU A 327 -24.16 -11.20 11.29
C GLU A 327 -25.04 -11.19 10.02
N GLN A 328 -25.63 -12.34 9.69
CA GLN A 328 -26.58 -12.44 8.56
C GLN A 328 -27.81 -11.56 8.77
N GLN A 329 -28.34 -11.50 9.99
CA GLN A 329 -29.48 -10.65 10.32
C GLN A 329 -29.14 -9.15 10.21
N ILE A 330 -27.95 -8.74 10.68
CA ILE A 330 -27.45 -7.36 10.54
C ILE A 330 -27.29 -7.00 9.05
N ALA A 331 -26.69 -7.87 8.25
CA ALA A 331 -26.53 -7.64 6.82
C ALA A 331 -27.88 -7.49 6.10
N GLN A 332 -28.88 -8.29 6.48
CA GLN A 332 -30.23 -8.19 5.94
C GLN A 332 -30.91 -6.86 6.32
N GLN A 333 -30.74 -6.41 7.57
CA GLN A 333 -31.26 -5.12 8.03
C GLN A 333 -30.61 -3.94 7.29
N GLN A 334 -29.28 -3.97 7.11
CA GLN A 334 -28.55 -2.96 6.33
C GLN A 334 -29.02 -2.91 4.87
N LYS A 335 -29.28 -4.06 4.25
CA LYS A 335 -29.80 -4.13 2.89
C LYS A 335 -31.18 -3.46 2.77
N LEU A 336 -32.08 -3.70 3.73
CA LEU A 336 -33.40 -3.05 3.76
C LEU A 336 -33.27 -1.53 3.94
N GLN A 337 -32.35 -1.07 4.78
CA GLN A 337 -32.10 0.36 4.97
C GLN A 337 -31.56 1.02 3.70
N GLN A 338 -30.63 0.37 2.99
CA GLN A 338 -30.12 0.85 1.70
C GLN A 338 -31.23 0.90 0.64
N GLU A 339 -32.11 -0.10 0.59
CA GLU A 339 -33.25 -0.11 -0.34
C GLU A 339 -34.21 1.07 -0.08
N GLN A 340 -34.50 1.35 1.20
CA GLN A 340 -35.30 2.52 1.58
C GLN A 340 -34.64 3.83 1.18
N GLN A 341 -33.32 3.96 1.37
CA GLN A 341 -32.57 5.15 0.96
C GLN A 341 -32.60 5.35 -0.56
N VAL A 342 -32.42 4.27 -1.34
CA VAL A 342 -32.52 4.33 -2.80
C VAL A 342 -33.92 4.75 -3.24
N LYS A 343 -34.98 4.22 -2.62
CA LYS A 343 -36.36 4.63 -2.89
C LYS A 343 -36.60 6.11 -2.60
N GLN A 344 -36.05 6.66 -1.51
CA GLN A 344 -36.13 8.09 -1.21
C GLN A 344 -35.41 8.94 -2.27
N ILE A 345 -34.21 8.54 -2.69
CA ILE A 345 -33.45 9.25 -3.74
C ILE A 345 -34.22 9.22 -5.07
N GLN A 346 -34.79 8.08 -5.44
CA GLN A 346 -35.60 7.96 -6.66
C GLN A 346 -36.84 8.86 -6.62
N MET A 347 -37.53 8.92 -5.48
CA MET A 347 -38.67 9.83 -5.29
C MET A 347 -38.25 11.30 -5.42
N GLN A 348 -37.11 11.68 -4.84
CA GLN A 348 -36.59 13.05 -4.95
C GLN A 348 -36.22 13.41 -6.39
N GLN A 349 -35.59 12.48 -7.14
CA GLN A 349 -35.27 12.68 -8.55
C GLN A 349 -36.54 12.83 -9.40
N MET A 350 -37.58 12.05 -9.12
CA MET A 350 -38.87 12.17 -9.80
C MET A 350 -39.51 13.55 -9.55
N GLN A 351 -39.49 14.02 -8.30
CA GLN A 351 -40.01 15.34 -7.95
C GLN A 351 -39.22 16.47 -8.64
N GLN A 352 -37.89 16.35 -8.70
CA GLN A 352 -37.04 17.30 -9.41
C GLN A 352 -37.34 17.33 -10.92
N MET A 353 -37.55 16.15 -11.52
CA MET A 353 -37.90 16.05 -12.95
C MET A 353 -39.25 16.72 -13.22
N GLN A 354 -40.23 16.56 -12.34
CA GLN A 354 -41.54 17.21 -12.45
C GLN A 354 -41.43 18.74 -12.36
N GLN A 355 -40.58 19.27 -11.45
CA GLN A 355 -40.31 20.71 -11.36
C GLN A 355 -39.65 21.25 -12.63
N ILE A 356 -38.67 20.53 -13.18
CA ILE A 356 -38.01 20.92 -14.44
C ILE A 356 -39.02 20.95 -15.59
N GLN A 357 -39.94 19.98 -15.64
CA GLN A 357 -40.97 19.93 -16.67
C GLN A 357 -41.94 21.12 -16.56
N GLN A 358 -42.34 21.51 -15.35
CA GLN A 358 -43.16 22.71 -15.13
C GLN A 358 -42.43 23.99 -15.55
N LEU A 359 -41.15 24.11 -15.20
CA LEU A 359 -40.32 25.26 -15.58
C LEU A 359 -40.19 25.37 -17.11
N GLN A 360 -40.04 24.24 -17.79
CA GLN A 360 -39.96 24.19 -19.25
C GLN A 360 -41.29 24.61 -19.91
N GLN A 361 -42.44 24.20 -19.36
CA GLN A 361 -43.75 24.66 -19.84
C GLN A 361 -43.93 26.17 -19.66
N MET A 362 -43.53 26.71 -18.50
CA MET A 362 -43.58 28.14 -18.24
C MET A 362 -42.68 28.93 -19.21
N GLN A 363 -41.48 28.41 -19.49
CA GLN A 363 -40.55 29.03 -20.44
C GLN A 363 -41.12 29.04 -21.88
N GLN A 364 -41.75 27.95 -22.32
CA GLN A 364 -42.42 27.89 -23.63
C GLN A 364 -43.57 28.90 -23.72
N MET A 365 -44.36 29.05 -22.65
CA MET A 365 -45.44 30.03 -22.59
C MET A 365 -44.89 31.46 -22.68
N GLN A 366 -43.79 31.77 -21.99
CA GLN A 366 -43.16 33.09 -22.05
C GLN A 366 -42.61 33.39 -23.45
N GLN A 367 -41.99 32.41 -24.12
CA GLN A 367 -41.53 32.57 -25.51
C GLN A 367 -42.69 32.85 -26.48
N MET A 368 -43.82 32.15 -26.31
CA MET A 368 -45.02 32.39 -27.12
C MET A 368 -45.57 33.81 -26.89
N GLN A 369 -45.61 34.29 -25.65
CA GLN A 369 -46.05 35.65 -25.33
C GLN A 369 -45.14 36.71 -25.96
N MET A 370 -43.82 36.49 -25.91
CA MET A 370 -42.84 37.38 -26.55
C MET A 370 -43.01 37.41 -28.08
N GLN A 371 -43.23 36.24 -28.70
CA GLN A 371 -43.47 36.15 -30.15
C GLN A 371 -44.74 36.90 -30.56
N MET A 372 -45.81 36.82 -29.75
CA MET A 372 -47.06 37.53 -30.02
C MET A 372 -46.90 39.05 -29.90
N GLN A 373 -46.14 39.55 -28.91
CA GLN A 373 -45.80 40.98 -28.81
C GLN A 373 -44.95 41.47 -30.00
N GLN A 374 -43.99 40.68 -30.47
CA GLN A 374 -43.20 41.05 -31.66
C GLN A 374 -44.06 41.16 -32.91
N MET A 375 -45.03 40.26 -33.10
CA MET A 375 -45.96 40.35 -34.21
C MET A 375 -46.84 41.60 -34.15
N SER A 376 -47.23 42.08 -32.96
CA SER A 376 -48.05 43.30 -32.85
C SER A 376 -47.26 44.58 -33.18
N LEU A 377 -45.93 44.57 -33.01
CA LEU A 377 -45.05 45.71 -33.31
C LEU A 377 -44.66 45.81 -34.79
N TYR A 378 -44.75 44.71 -35.54
CA TYR A 378 -44.55 44.70 -37.00
C TYR A 378 -45.87 44.98 -37.73
N GLN A 379 -46.40 46.21 -37.61
CA GLN A 379 -47.26 46.74 -38.66
C GLN A 379 -46.36 47.37 -39.75
N PRO A 380 -46.49 46.95 -41.02
CA PRO A 380 -45.62 47.43 -42.08
C PRO A 380 -45.94 48.90 -42.40
N VAL A 381 -45.13 49.81 -41.86
CA VAL A 381 -45.04 51.18 -42.35
C VAL A 381 -44.13 51.16 -43.58
N MET A 382 -44.72 51.24 -44.76
CA MET A 382 -44.02 51.31 -46.05
C MET A 382 -43.23 52.63 -46.13
N TYR A 383 -41.90 52.61 -46.04
CA TYR A 383 -41.06 53.76 -46.34
C TYR A 383 -39.79 53.36 -47.11
N MET A 384 -39.53 54.07 -48.22
CA MET A 384 -38.53 53.79 -49.25
C MET A 384 -37.11 54.31 -48.89
N PRO A 385 -36.04 53.81 -49.57
CA PRO A 385 -34.66 53.93 -49.10
C PRO A 385 -33.87 55.08 -49.73
N TYR A 386 -32.89 55.60 -48.99
CA TYR A 386 -31.73 56.29 -49.57
C TYR A 386 -30.43 55.75 -48.96
N THR A 387 -29.50 55.47 -49.86
CA THR A 387 -28.12 55.00 -49.67
C THR A 387 -27.23 56.06 -49.05
N TYR A 388 -26.28 55.71 -48.16
CA TYR A 388 -24.93 56.30 -48.15
C TYR A 388 -23.92 55.42 -47.38
N THR A 389 -22.72 55.35 -47.94
CA THR A 389 -21.51 54.61 -47.60
C THR A 389 -20.60 55.35 -46.60
N ALA A 390 -19.85 54.64 -45.74
CA ALA A 390 -18.38 54.74 -45.57
C ALA A 390 -17.89 54.13 -44.23
N SER A 391 -16.72 53.48 -44.28
CA SER A 391 -16.01 52.76 -43.21
C SER A 391 -14.97 53.67 -42.48
N PRO A 392 -13.91 53.15 -41.83
CA PRO A 392 -13.80 52.97 -40.38
C PRO A 392 -12.67 53.82 -39.73
N VAL A 393 -12.69 54.01 -38.40
CA VAL A 393 -11.56 54.59 -37.66
C VAL A 393 -11.20 53.72 -36.46
N ALA A 394 -9.94 53.30 -36.43
CA ALA A 394 -9.28 52.58 -35.34
C ALA A 394 -8.77 53.56 -34.28
N THR A 395 -8.80 53.15 -33.01
CA THR A 395 -8.08 53.82 -31.90
C THR A 395 -7.32 52.79 -31.03
N PRO A 396 -6.15 53.16 -30.47
CA PRO A 396 -5.28 52.23 -29.76
C PRO A 396 -5.33 52.35 -28.23
N ILE A 397 -5.05 51.21 -27.58
CA ILE A 397 -4.19 51.00 -26.38
C ILE A 397 -4.46 51.85 -25.13
N THR A 398 -4.99 51.20 -24.09
CA THR A 398 -4.71 51.55 -22.68
C THR A 398 -4.29 50.30 -21.90
N THR A 399 -3.22 50.48 -21.12
CA THR A 399 -2.48 49.53 -20.27
C THR A 399 -3.25 49.10 -19.02
N PRO A 400 -3.09 47.86 -18.52
CA PRO A 400 -3.51 47.51 -17.16
C PRO A 400 -2.38 47.70 -16.14
N VAL A 401 -2.71 48.37 -15.03
CA VAL A 401 -1.92 48.53 -13.81
C VAL A 401 -1.88 47.22 -13.04
N ALA A 402 -0.69 46.74 -12.68
CA ALA A 402 -0.50 45.55 -11.86
C ALA A 402 -0.74 45.88 -10.38
N THR A 403 -1.67 45.16 -9.75
CA THR A 403 -1.87 45.13 -8.30
C THR A 403 -1.06 43.99 -7.67
N PRO A 404 -0.46 44.19 -6.48
CA PRO A 404 0.26 43.13 -5.78
C PRO A 404 -0.74 42.12 -5.16
N VAL A 405 -0.62 40.85 -5.58
CA VAL A 405 -1.36 39.72 -5.01
C VAL A 405 -0.76 39.38 -3.65
N THR A 406 -1.54 39.60 -2.58
CA THR A 406 -1.29 39.01 -1.26
C THR A 406 -1.73 37.54 -1.28
N PRO A 407 -0.93 36.59 -0.76
CA PRO A 407 -1.36 35.21 -0.66
C PRO A 407 -2.40 35.04 0.46
N VAL A 408 -3.64 34.74 0.06
CA VAL A 408 -4.70 34.26 0.95
C VAL A 408 -4.38 32.80 1.32
N MET A 409 -4.03 32.57 2.59
CA MET A 409 -3.88 31.22 3.15
C MET A 409 -5.26 30.61 3.41
N PRO A 410 -5.53 29.36 3.02
CA PRO A 410 -6.81 28.71 3.29
C PRO A 410 -6.91 28.36 4.77
N TYR A 411 -7.94 28.90 5.41
CA TYR A 411 -8.43 28.49 6.73
C TYR A 411 -8.80 27.01 6.70
N GLY A 412 -8.36 26.25 7.70
CA GLY A 412 -8.92 24.92 7.91
C GLY A 412 -8.10 23.87 8.67
N TYR A 413 -7.21 24.23 9.60
CA TYR A 413 -6.78 23.29 10.64
C TYR A 413 -6.54 24.07 11.94
N ALA A 414 -7.03 23.54 13.06
CA ALA A 414 -6.87 24.11 14.38
C ALA A 414 -5.40 24.47 14.62
N ALA A 415 -5.11 25.77 14.71
CA ALA A 415 -3.79 26.29 14.95
C ALA A 415 -3.35 25.89 16.37
N GLN A 416 -2.64 24.78 16.50
CA GLN A 416 -1.76 24.60 17.64
C GLN A 416 -0.78 25.77 17.60
N ALA A 417 -0.71 26.56 18.66
CA ALA A 417 0.12 27.75 18.71
C ALA A 417 1.58 27.35 18.43
N GLN A 418 2.10 27.73 17.27
CA GLN A 418 3.48 27.50 16.89
C GLN A 418 4.28 28.76 17.24
N THR A 419 5.38 28.59 17.97
CA THR A 419 6.31 29.69 18.24
C THR A 419 7.52 29.60 17.32
N ILE A 420 8.04 30.76 16.91
CA ILE A 420 9.24 30.83 16.08
C ILE A 420 10.39 30.19 16.86
N CYS A 421 11.12 29.27 16.22
CA CYS A 421 12.23 28.59 16.86
C CYS A 421 13.36 29.59 17.14
N THR A 422 13.51 29.99 18.40
CA THR A 422 14.56 30.93 18.86
C THR A 422 15.97 30.42 18.57
N SER A 423 16.15 29.10 18.51
CA SER A 423 17.44 28.46 18.21
C SER A 423 17.94 28.67 16.79
N CYS A 424 17.07 29.05 15.84
CA CYS A 424 17.43 29.34 14.45
C CYS A 424 16.71 30.58 13.90
N GLN A 425 16.07 31.38 14.75
CA GLN A 425 15.32 32.57 14.38
C GLN A 425 14.29 32.33 13.24
N GLY A 426 13.62 31.17 13.26
CA GLY A 426 12.63 30.84 12.23
C GLY A 426 13.17 30.28 10.91
N LEU A 427 14.49 30.26 10.71
CA LEU A 427 15.08 29.85 9.43
C LEU A 427 15.11 28.33 9.20
N GLY A 428 14.95 27.53 10.27
CA GLY A 428 15.02 26.06 10.20
C GLY A 428 16.44 25.50 10.17
N PHE A 429 17.48 26.30 9.92
CA PHE A 429 18.88 25.84 9.85
C PHE A 429 19.84 26.79 10.57
N LYS A 430 21.03 26.30 10.96
CA LYS A 430 22.12 27.10 11.55
C LYS A 430 23.50 26.51 11.30
N HIS A 431 24.54 27.36 11.35
CA HIS A 431 25.92 26.91 11.33
C HIS A 431 26.30 26.13 12.60
N LYS A 432 27.18 25.14 12.43
CA LYS A 432 27.83 24.48 13.57
C LYS A 432 28.72 25.52 14.27
N LYS A 433 28.58 25.71 15.59
CA LYS A 433 29.30 26.71 16.42
C LYS A 433 30.83 26.81 16.21
N LYS A 434 31.45 25.84 15.55
CA LYS A 434 32.90 25.80 15.25
C LYS A 434 33.26 26.20 13.81
N SER A 435 32.30 26.59 12.99
CA SER A 435 32.55 27.11 11.64
C SER A 435 32.91 28.59 11.75
N ALA A 436 34.21 28.91 11.74
CA ALA A 436 34.71 30.29 11.72
C ALA A 436 34.42 31.03 10.38
N LYS A 437 33.86 30.33 9.38
CA LYS A 437 33.51 30.95 8.10
C LYS A 437 32.20 31.75 8.22
N PRO A 438 32.20 33.06 7.90
CA PRO A 438 30.99 33.85 7.86
C PRO A 438 30.05 33.36 6.75
N HIS A 439 28.74 33.53 6.95
CA HIS A 439 27.73 33.14 5.97
C HIS A 439 27.78 34.12 4.78
N SER A 440 28.20 33.65 3.60
CA SER A 440 28.33 34.50 2.39
C SER A 440 27.03 34.65 1.59
N GLN A 441 25.96 33.97 1.98
CA GLN A 441 24.65 34.05 1.31
C GLN A 441 23.66 34.90 2.14
N ALA A 442 22.58 35.34 1.50
CA ALA A 442 21.50 36.08 2.18
C ALA A 442 20.92 35.26 3.35
N ALA A 443 20.39 35.95 4.38
CA ALA A 443 19.96 35.35 5.65
C ALA A 443 18.95 34.18 5.52
N ASN A 444 18.25 34.09 4.38
CA ASN A 444 17.22 33.08 4.13
C ASN A 444 17.68 31.94 3.20
N VAL A 445 18.96 31.88 2.82
CA VAL A 445 19.49 30.86 1.90
C VAL A 445 20.44 29.92 2.63
N ARG A 446 20.21 28.62 2.48
CA ARG A 446 21.02 27.59 3.13
C ARG A 446 22.34 27.39 2.38
N CYS A 447 23.48 27.70 3.01
CA CYS A 447 24.79 27.33 2.46
C CYS A 447 25.18 25.88 2.80
N GLU A 448 26.26 25.36 2.20
CA GLU A 448 26.73 23.98 2.39
C GLU A 448 27.13 23.64 3.85
N ASN A 449 27.44 24.65 4.67
CA ASN A 449 27.81 24.47 6.07
C ASN A 449 26.61 24.56 7.04
N CYS A 450 25.42 24.89 6.54
CA CYS A 450 24.20 24.96 7.34
C CYS A 450 23.66 23.54 7.60
N ARG A 451 23.41 23.23 8.87
CA ARG A 451 22.68 22.02 9.27
C ARG A 451 21.30 22.39 9.77
N ASP A 452 20.37 21.45 9.66
CA ASP A 452 19.02 21.63 10.21
C ASP A 452 19.10 21.91 11.71
N CYS A 453 18.30 22.86 12.17
CA CYS A 453 18.20 23.21 13.56
C CYS A 453 17.64 22.01 14.32
N LYS A 454 18.39 21.48 15.27
CA LYS A 454 17.98 20.32 16.07
C LYS A 454 16.68 20.54 16.84
N THR A 455 16.36 21.79 17.18
CA THR A 455 15.19 22.13 18.01
C THR A 455 13.89 22.06 17.22
N CYS A 456 13.89 22.49 15.95
CA CYS A 456 12.69 22.49 15.09
C CYS A 456 12.78 21.51 13.91
N HIS A 457 13.83 20.68 13.84
CA HIS A 457 14.03 19.70 12.79
C HIS A 457 13.95 20.25 11.35
N GLY A 458 14.35 21.50 11.13
CA GLY A 458 14.31 22.12 9.80
C GLY A 458 13.09 22.97 9.49
N THR A 459 12.04 22.94 10.33
CA THR A 459 10.77 23.64 10.03
C THR A 459 10.81 25.13 10.30
N GLY A 460 11.67 25.58 11.22
CA GLY A 460 11.69 26.96 11.71
C GLY A 460 10.73 27.24 12.87
N TYR A 461 9.83 26.31 13.19
CA TYR A 461 8.79 26.48 14.21
C TYR A 461 8.85 25.35 15.24
N VAL A 462 8.48 25.64 16.48
CA VAL A 462 8.28 24.64 17.54
C VAL A 462 6.83 24.69 17.99
N SER A 463 6.19 23.52 18.09
CA SER A 463 4.87 23.41 18.72
C SER A 463 5.02 23.71 20.20
N LEU A 464 4.16 24.58 20.74
CA LEU A 464 4.04 24.81 22.18
C LEU A 464 3.56 23.55 22.92
#